data_AF-A0A954G0C3-F1
#
_entry.id   AF-A0A954G0C3-F1
#
_cell.length_a   1.000
_cell.length_b   1.000
_cell.length_c   1.000
_cell.angle_alpha   90.00
_cell.angle_beta   90.00
_cell.angle_gamma   90.00
#
_symmetry.space_group_name_H-M   'P 1'
#
loop_
_entity.id
_entity.type
_entity.pdbx_description
1 polymer ?
#
loop_
_entity_poly.entity_id
_entity_poly.type
_entity_poly.pdbx_seq_one_letter_code
_entity_poly.pdbx_strand_id
1 'polypeptide(L)'
;MIRIALNHKSIYQYDRHVELAPQVVRLRPAPHCRTPICSYSLRVTPEEHFVNWLQDPHSNHLARLVFPEKTRHLHVEIDLVAEMTVINPFDFFLEPEAMEYPFQYESGLAKDLQPFLDTIEPGPEFSALLASIDRSEIKTIDFLVSLNQRLQNMIRYVIRMEHGVQSPEETLKLASGSCRDSAWLLVQLLRHLGLASRFVSGYLIQLKPDVESLDGPSGAAEDFTDLHAWTEVFLPGAGWIGLDPTSGLLAGEGHIPLACTPDPSNAAPISGSVEKCEVEFRHEMSITRVHEDARITKPYTEEEWQRIEAVGHLVDEQLENNDVRLTMGGEPTFVSIDDMEGAEWKTAAVGPTKRRLSGNLIELLRQRFAPDGLIHYGQGKWYPGESLPRWALTCMWRTDGQTIWKNSRLLADPDQDN
;
A
#
# COMPACT_ATOMS: atom_id res chain seq x y z
N MET A 1 -2.24 -8.61 -4.08
CA MET A 1 -2.06 -7.45 -4.97
C MET A 1 -3.32 -7.27 -5.79
N ILE A 2 -3.78 -6.03 -5.96
CA ILE A 2 -5.05 -5.71 -6.62
C ILE A 2 -4.74 -5.18 -8.02
N ARG A 3 -5.47 -5.64 -9.03
CA ARG A 3 -5.49 -5.00 -10.34
C ARG A 3 -6.86 -4.39 -10.61
N ILE A 4 -6.84 -3.14 -11.05
CA ILE A 4 -8.03 -2.36 -11.36
C ILE A 4 -8.06 -2.10 -12.86
N ALA A 5 -9.19 -2.41 -13.49
CA ALA A 5 -9.52 -1.90 -14.80
C ALA A 5 -10.28 -0.57 -14.65
N LEU A 6 -9.75 0.50 -15.23
CA LEU A 6 -10.38 1.81 -15.35
C LEU A 6 -10.87 1.99 -16.79
N ASN A 7 -12.12 2.42 -16.93
CA ASN A 7 -12.70 2.87 -18.21
C ASN A 7 -13.06 4.35 -18.08
N HIS A 8 -12.57 5.17 -19.00
CA HIS A 8 -12.88 6.60 -19.12
C HIS A 8 -13.50 6.85 -20.47
N LYS A 9 -14.60 7.60 -20.52
CA LYS A 9 -15.24 8.09 -21.75
C LYS A 9 -15.42 9.60 -21.70
N SER A 10 -15.07 10.26 -22.79
CA SER A 10 -15.41 11.66 -23.08
C SER A 10 -16.15 11.71 -24.41
N ILE A 11 -17.42 12.11 -24.36
CA ILE A 11 -18.33 12.11 -25.51
C ILE A 11 -18.77 13.55 -25.76
N TYR A 12 -18.45 14.06 -26.94
CA TYR A 12 -18.89 15.35 -27.44
C TYR A 12 -19.89 15.10 -28.57
N GLN A 13 -21.11 15.56 -28.41
CA GLN A 13 -22.16 15.48 -29.41
C GLN A 13 -22.45 16.88 -29.94
N TYR A 14 -22.22 17.08 -31.24
CA TYR A 14 -22.44 18.35 -31.92
C TYR A 14 -23.84 18.42 -32.53
N ASP A 15 -24.42 19.61 -32.54
CA ASP A 15 -25.73 19.89 -33.15
C ASP A 15 -25.74 19.77 -34.68
N ARG A 16 -24.55 19.86 -35.31
CA ARG A 16 -24.33 19.74 -36.76
C ARG A 16 -23.03 19.02 -37.09
N HIS A 17 -22.81 18.75 -38.38
CA HIS A 17 -21.50 18.30 -38.87
C HIS A 17 -20.52 19.45 -38.78
N VAL A 18 -19.45 19.26 -38.01
CA VAL A 18 -18.42 20.25 -37.76
C VAL A 18 -17.07 19.77 -38.23
N GLU A 19 -16.24 20.70 -38.67
CA GLU A 19 -14.82 20.44 -38.83
C GLU A 19 -14.12 20.43 -37.47
N LEU A 20 -13.38 19.37 -37.18
CA LEU A 20 -12.50 19.29 -36.02
C LEU A 20 -11.09 19.67 -36.45
N ALA A 21 -10.57 20.77 -35.90
CA ALA A 21 -9.14 21.05 -36.00
C ALA A 21 -8.35 19.94 -35.25
N PRO A 22 -7.02 19.88 -35.38
CA PRO A 22 -6.24 18.88 -34.67
C PRO A 22 -6.56 18.85 -33.16
N GLN A 23 -6.96 17.69 -32.68
CA GLN A 23 -7.24 17.46 -31.25
C GLN A 23 -6.00 16.82 -30.62
N VAL A 24 -5.80 17.07 -29.33
CA VAL A 24 -4.72 16.50 -28.53
C VAL A 24 -5.32 15.85 -27.30
N VAL A 25 -5.09 14.54 -27.15
CA VAL A 25 -5.53 13.74 -26.01
C VAL A 25 -4.32 13.43 -25.12
N ARG A 26 -4.43 13.74 -23.82
CA ARG A 26 -3.40 13.57 -22.79
C ARG A 26 -3.78 12.55 -21.74
N LEU A 27 -4.55 11.53 -22.12
CA LEU A 27 -5.14 10.57 -21.19
C LEU A 27 -4.33 9.27 -21.04
N ARG A 28 -3.04 9.30 -21.44
CA ARG A 28 -2.11 8.18 -21.25
C ARG A 28 -1.23 8.47 -20.03
N PRO A 29 -1.04 7.52 -19.11
CA PRO A 29 -0.16 7.71 -17.97
C PRO A 29 1.23 8.23 -18.35
N ALA A 30 1.72 9.14 -17.54
CA ALA A 30 3.02 9.76 -17.73
C ALA A 30 4.14 8.72 -17.51
N PRO A 31 5.30 8.85 -18.17
CA PRO A 31 6.39 7.88 -18.06
C PRO A 31 6.91 7.66 -16.63
N HIS A 32 6.75 8.65 -15.75
CA HIS A 32 7.21 8.64 -14.36
C HIS A 32 6.13 8.15 -13.37
N CYS A 33 4.99 7.64 -13.86
CA CYS A 33 3.96 7.05 -13.01
C CYS A 33 4.55 5.92 -12.17
N ARG A 34 4.44 6.02 -10.84
CA ARG A 34 4.94 5.01 -9.91
C ARG A 34 4.05 3.77 -9.85
N THR A 35 2.74 3.95 -10.03
CA THR A 35 1.76 2.85 -10.12
C THR A 35 1.97 2.09 -11.42
N PRO A 36 2.26 0.76 -11.39
CA PRO A 36 2.48 0.00 -12.60
C PRO A 36 1.24 -0.07 -13.48
N ILE A 37 1.41 0.25 -14.76
CA ILE A 37 0.34 0.21 -15.76
C ILE A 37 0.52 -1.06 -16.60
N CYS A 38 -0.33 -2.05 -16.38
CA CYS A 38 -0.26 -3.35 -17.05
C CYS A 38 -0.71 -3.27 -18.51
N SER A 39 -1.71 -2.44 -18.80
CA SER A 39 -2.21 -2.24 -20.16
C SER A 39 -2.90 -0.89 -20.32
N TYR A 40 -2.91 -0.38 -21.55
CA TYR A 40 -3.53 0.87 -21.94
C TYR A 40 -4.10 0.74 -23.36
N SER A 41 -5.31 1.24 -23.59
CA SER A 41 -5.91 1.39 -24.91
C SER A 41 -6.55 2.76 -25.07
N LEU A 42 -6.45 3.31 -26.29
CA LEU A 42 -7.13 4.53 -26.72
C LEU A 42 -8.02 4.16 -27.91
N ARG A 43 -9.33 4.34 -27.76
CA ARG A 43 -10.30 4.25 -28.86
C ARG A 43 -10.87 5.64 -29.13
N VAL A 44 -10.97 5.98 -30.41
CA VAL A 44 -11.46 7.28 -30.86
C VAL A 44 -12.48 7.05 -31.97
N THR A 45 -13.61 7.75 -31.89
CA THR A 45 -14.58 7.83 -32.97
C THR A 45 -14.83 9.30 -33.34
N PRO A 46 -14.91 9.65 -34.64
CA PRO A 46 -15.05 8.78 -35.83
C PRO A 46 -13.86 7.87 -36.11
N GLU A 47 -14.11 6.68 -36.66
CA GLU A 47 -13.06 5.66 -36.90
C GLU A 47 -12.02 6.12 -37.94
N GLU A 48 -12.45 6.89 -38.95
CA GLU A 48 -11.55 7.45 -39.94
C GLU A 48 -10.87 8.71 -39.40
N HIS A 49 -9.66 8.55 -38.87
CA HIS A 49 -8.80 9.63 -38.39
C HIS A 49 -7.33 9.23 -38.44
N PHE A 50 -6.45 10.22 -38.35
CA PHE A 50 -5.02 10.00 -38.16
C PHE A 50 -4.65 10.21 -36.69
N VAL A 51 -3.89 9.28 -36.13
CA VAL A 51 -3.27 9.42 -34.80
C VAL A 51 -1.77 9.56 -34.96
N ASN A 52 -1.19 10.60 -34.37
CA ASN A 52 0.25 10.72 -34.20
C ASN A 52 0.59 10.86 -32.72
N TRP A 53 1.43 9.95 -32.21
CA TRP A 53 1.89 10.00 -30.83
C TRP A 53 3.14 10.87 -30.71
N LEU A 54 3.10 11.82 -29.79
CA LEU A 54 4.15 12.79 -29.52
C LEU A 54 4.46 12.83 -28.03
N GLN A 55 5.58 13.45 -27.70
CA GLN A 55 5.89 13.92 -26.35
C GLN A 55 6.06 15.43 -26.37
N ASP A 56 5.52 16.10 -25.35
CA ASP A 56 5.79 17.52 -25.13
C ASP A 56 7.16 17.71 -24.44
N PRO A 57 7.64 18.97 -24.26
CA PRO A 57 8.91 19.23 -23.56
C PRO A 57 8.97 18.72 -22.11
N HIS A 58 7.85 18.31 -21.52
CA HIS A 58 7.74 17.76 -20.17
C HIS A 58 7.57 16.23 -20.20
N SER A 59 7.75 15.60 -21.36
CA SER A 59 7.62 14.17 -21.62
C SER A 59 6.21 13.60 -21.42
N ASN A 60 5.17 14.45 -21.43
CA ASN A 60 3.80 13.98 -21.39
C ASN A 60 3.43 13.33 -22.72
N HIS A 61 2.69 12.22 -22.67
CA HIS A 61 2.23 11.53 -23.87
C HIS A 61 1.05 12.27 -24.51
N LEU A 62 1.19 12.65 -25.78
CA LEU A 62 0.16 13.35 -26.55
C LEU A 62 -0.28 12.48 -27.73
N ALA A 63 -1.56 12.11 -27.78
CA ALA A 63 -2.18 11.60 -29.01
C ALA A 63 -2.76 12.78 -29.79
N ARG A 64 -2.09 13.16 -30.89
CA ARG A 64 -2.58 14.19 -31.81
C ARG A 64 -3.46 13.55 -32.88
N LEU A 65 -4.74 13.90 -32.86
CA LEU A 65 -5.78 13.38 -33.73
C LEU A 65 -6.11 14.39 -34.83
N VAL A 66 -6.19 13.93 -36.07
CA VAL A 66 -6.64 14.74 -37.22
C VAL A 66 -7.76 14.00 -37.95
N PHE A 67 -8.88 14.69 -38.15
CA PHE A 67 -10.08 14.13 -38.77
C PHE A 67 -10.22 14.70 -40.18
N PRO A 68 -10.23 13.86 -41.25
CA PRO A 68 -10.37 14.34 -42.62
C PRO A 68 -11.79 14.79 -42.95
N GLU A 69 -12.79 14.20 -42.32
CA GLU A 69 -14.21 14.43 -42.60
C GLU A 69 -14.90 15.18 -41.47
N LYS A 70 -15.94 15.95 -41.81
CA LYS A 70 -16.80 16.59 -40.80
C LYS A 70 -17.58 15.52 -40.03
N THR A 71 -17.76 15.75 -38.73
CA THR A 71 -18.45 14.80 -37.85
C THR A 71 -19.50 15.48 -36.97
N ARG A 72 -20.47 14.70 -36.49
CA ARG A 72 -21.44 15.11 -35.47
C ARG A 72 -21.04 14.70 -34.05
N HIS A 73 -19.98 13.92 -33.89
CA HIS A 73 -19.53 13.49 -32.57
C HIS A 73 -18.02 13.31 -32.52
N LEU A 74 -17.46 13.45 -31.32
CA LEU A 74 -16.13 13.01 -30.96
C LEU A 74 -16.27 12.17 -29.70
N HIS A 75 -15.86 10.90 -29.75
CA HIS A 75 -15.84 10.06 -28.55
C HIS A 75 -14.44 9.49 -28.37
N VAL A 76 -13.86 9.78 -27.20
CA VAL A 76 -12.56 9.32 -26.75
C VAL A 76 -12.79 8.38 -25.58
N GLU A 77 -12.32 7.15 -25.72
CA GLU A 77 -12.44 6.11 -24.71
C GLU A 77 -11.05 5.56 -24.36
N ILE A 78 -10.78 5.46 -23.07
CA ILE A 78 -9.56 4.89 -22.51
C ILE A 78 -9.91 3.67 -21.68
N ASP A 79 -9.19 2.59 -21.93
CA ASP A 79 -9.10 1.48 -20.98
C ASP A 79 -7.70 1.40 -20.42
N LEU A 80 -7.60 1.21 -19.11
CA LEU A 80 -6.35 1.15 -18.38
C LEU A 80 -6.42 0.03 -17.35
N VAL A 81 -5.41 -0.81 -17.26
CA VAL A 81 -5.25 -1.74 -16.13
C VAL A 81 -4.08 -1.30 -15.28
N ALA A 82 -4.36 -0.92 -14.03
CA ALA A 82 -3.37 -0.48 -13.05
C ALA A 82 -3.21 -1.51 -11.93
N GLU A 83 -1.98 -1.69 -11.48
CA GLU A 83 -1.65 -2.53 -10.33
C GLU A 83 -1.57 -1.66 -9.07
N MET A 84 -2.53 -1.82 -8.17
CA MET A 84 -2.67 -0.99 -6.96
C MET A 84 -1.76 -1.54 -5.86
N THR A 85 -0.45 -1.39 -6.08
CA THR A 85 0.58 -1.68 -5.09
C THR A 85 0.73 -0.47 -4.19
N VAL A 86 0.64 -0.67 -2.88
CA VAL A 86 0.75 0.41 -1.89
C VAL A 86 2.08 1.12 -2.05
N ILE A 87 2.02 2.45 -2.15
CA ILE A 87 3.19 3.29 -2.28
C ILE A 87 3.38 4.07 -0.99
N ASN A 88 4.57 3.97 -0.37
CA ASN A 88 4.94 4.89 0.69
C ASN A 88 5.27 6.27 0.05
N PRO A 89 4.46 7.31 0.33
CA PRO A 89 4.69 8.63 -0.26
C PRO A 89 5.93 9.33 0.32
N PHE A 90 6.52 8.82 1.40
CA PHE A 90 7.73 9.35 2.05
C PHE A 90 9.00 8.53 1.76
N ASP A 91 8.93 7.55 0.86
CA ASP A 91 10.07 6.69 0.51
C ASP A 91 11.00 7.36 -0.50
N PHE A 92 11.77 8.34 -0.02
CA PHE A 92 12.80 9.06 -0.76
C PHE A 92 13.84 9.66 0.19
N PHE A 93 14.95 10.12 -0.36
CA PHE A 93 15.97 10.87 0.39
C PHE A 93 16.08 12.29 -0.16
N LEU A 94 16.38 13.24 0.73
CA LEU A 94 16.70 14.60 0.34
C LEU A 94 18.23 14.79 0.36
N GLU A 95 18.72 15.62 -0.54
CA GLU A 95 20.10 16.12 -0.41
C GLU A 95 20.24 16.95 0.89
N PRO A 96 21.44 16.98 1.50
CA PRO A 96 21.64 17.66 2.78
C PRO A 96 21.18 19.12 2.79
N GLU A 97 21.36 19.84 1.68
CA GLU A 97 20.99 21.26 1.58
C GLU A 97 19.48 21.49 1.52
N ALA A 98 18.69 20.46 1.19
CA ALA A 98 17.24 20.53 1.06
C ALA A 98 16.49 19.87 2.23
N MET A 99 17.20 19.32 3.23
CA MET A 99 16.57 18.70 4.41
C MET A 99 15.74 19.71 5.22
N GLU A 100 16.18 20.97 5.24
CA GLU A 100 15.55 22.07 5.97
C GLU A 100 15.15 23.19 5.01
N TYR A 101 13.95 23.74 5.20
CA TYR A 101 13.46 24.92 4.52
C TYR A 101 13.76 26.15 5.39
N PRO A 102 14.19 27.30 4.82
CA PRO A 102 14.37 27.56 3.39
C PRO A 102 15.70 27.08 2.82
N PHE A 103 15.66 26.53 1.60
CA PHE A 103 16.86 26.21 0.81
C PHE A 103 16.83 26.88 -0.56
N GLN A 104 17.96 26.83 -1.28
CA GLN A 104 18.06 27.31 -2.65
C GLN A 104 18.53 26.19 -3.57
N TYR A 105 17.98 26.14 -4.78
CA TYR A 105 18.48 25.24 -5.82
C TYR A 105 19.87 25.66 -6.27
N GLU A 106 20.72 24.68 -6.57
CA GLU A 106 21.98 24.91 -7.27
C GLU A 106 21.71 25.65 -8.59
N SER A 107 22.59 26.59 -8.98
CA SER A 107 22.35 27.48 -10.12
C SER A 107 22.04 26.76 -11.45
N GLY A 108 22.70 25.63 -11.74
CA GLY A 108 22.43 24.83 -12.94
C GLY A 108 21.04 24.22 -12.91
N LEU A 109 20.68 23.59 -11.78
CA LEU A 109 19.36 23.02 -11.56
C LEU A 109 18.25 24.09 -11.57
N ALA A 110 18.48 25.25 -10.95
CA ALA A 110 17.53 26.37 -10.94
C ALA A 110 17.21 26.84 -12.37
N LYS A 111 18.21 26.86 -13.26
CA LYS A 111 18.03 27.21 -14.67
C LYS A 111 17.14 26.20 -15.40
N ASP A 112 17.32 24.91 -15.14
CA ASP A 112 16.50 23.86 -15.74
C ASP A 112 15.07 23.86 -15.18
N LEU A 113 14.90 24.28 -13.92
CA LEU A 113 13.62 24.39 -13.23
C LEU A 113 12.88 25.71 -13.48
N GLN A 114 13.46 26.67 -14.22
CA GLN A 114 12.92 28.01 -14.35
C GLN A 114 11.42 28.07 -14.71
N PRO A 115 10.91 27.31 -15.70
CA PRO A 115 9.47 27.34 -16.01
C PRO A 115 8.57 26.96 -14.83
N PHE A 116 9.09 26.15 -13.91
CA PHE A 116 8.40 25.68 -12.71
C PHE A 116 8.58 26.60 -11.50
N LEU A 117 9.33 27.68 -11.64
CA LEU A 117 9.52 28.75 -10.65
C LEU A 117 8.76 30.02 -11.03
N ASP A 118 8.21 30.10 -12.25
CA ASP A 118 7.52 31.30 -12.74
C ASP A 118 6.25 31.60 -11.92
N THR A 119 6.21 32.82 -11.39
CA THR A 119 5.12 33.29 -10.53
C THR A 119 4.16 34.20 -11.29
N ILE A 120 2.88 34.13 -10.91
CA ILE A 120 1.91 35.16 -11.24
C ILE A 120 1.97 36.27 -10.20
N GLU A 121 1.58 37.48 -10.59
CA GLU A 121 1.47 38.62 -9.68
C GLU A 121 0.42 38.33 -8.59
N PRO A 122 0.77 38.45 -7.29
CA PRO A 122 -0.14 38.13 -6.22
C PRO A 122 -1.14 39.27 -5.98
N GLY A 123 -2.43 38.92 -5.92
CA GLY A 123 -3.47 39.85 -5.46
C GLY A 123 -3.45 40.05 -3.95
N PRO A 124 -4.34 40.88 -3.39
CA PRO A 124 -4.40 41.18 -1.97
C PRO A 124 -4.55 39.95 -1.06
N GLU A 125 -5.49 39.04 -1.36
CA GLU A 125 -5.73 37.86 -0.51
C GLU A 125 -4.54 36.89 -0.60
N PHE A 126 -3.99 36.71 -1.80
CA PHE A 126 -2.84 35.84 -1.97
C PHE A 126 -1.58 36.41 -1.31
N SER A 127 -1.38 37.74 -1.37
CA SER A 127 -0.31 38.42 -0.66
C SER A 127 -0.44 38.29 0.86
N ALA A 128 -1.67 38.38 1.39
CA ALA A 128 -1.94 38.17 2.81
C ALA A 128 -1.61 36.73 3.25
N LEU A 129 -2.00 35.73 2.44
CA LEU A 129 -1.60 34.34 2.68
C LEU A 129 -0.08 34.19 2.70
N LEU A 130 0.62 34.71 1.68
CA LEU A 130 2.09 34.64 1.58
C LEU A 130 2.82 35.29 2.76
N ALA A 131 2.29 36.39 3.28
CA ALA A 131 2.83 37.09 4.45
C ALA A 131 2.57 36.34 5.77
N SER A 132 1.53 35.50 5.81
CA SER A 132 1.16 34.71 7.00
C SER A 132 1.89 33.36 7.12
N ILE A 133 2.79 33.04 6.20
CA ILE A 133 3.57 31.80 6.22
C ILE A 133 4.88 32.07 6.96
N ASP A 134 5.10 31.32 8.03
CA ASP A 134 6.38 31.32 8.73
C ASP A 134 7.46 30.68 7.84
N ARG A 135 8.59 31.38 7.70
CA ARG A 135 9.74 30.96 6.89
C ARG A 135 10.96 30.67 7.75
N SER A 136 10.74 30.47 9.05
CA SER A 136 11.75 29.97 9.97
C SER A 136 12.20 28.56 9.57
N GLU A 137 13.40 28.21 10.01
CA GLU A 137 14.02 26.92 9.68
C GLU A 137 13.19 25.75 10.24
N ILE A 138 12.81 24.83 9.36
CA ILE A 138 12.05 23.63 9.70
C ILE A 138 12.38 22.54 8.68
N LYS A 139 12.20 21.26 9.03
CA LYS A 139 12.32 20.17 8.06
C LYS A 139 11.40 20.42 6.87
N THR A 140 11.96 20.31 5.66
CA THR A 140 11.25 20.60 4.40
C THR A 140 9.96 19.79 4.28
N ILE A 141 9.96 18.53 4.70
CA ILE A 141 8.77 17.67 4.63
C ILE A 141 7.68 18.14 5.59
N ASP A 142 8.04 18.53 6.82
CA ASP A 142 7.07 19.06 7.79
C ASP A 142 6.45 20.37 7.29
N PHE A 143 7.26 21.23 6.64
CA PHE A 143 6.79 22.45 5.99
C PHE A 143 5.77 22.16 4.88
N LEU A 144 6.10 21.25 3.96
CA LEU A 144 5.22 20.89 2.84
C LEU A 144 3.90 20.26 3.32
N VAL A 145 3.96 19.34 4.29
CA VAL A 145 2.77 18.72 4.89
C VAL A 145 1.89 19.78 5.54
N SER A 146 2.48 20.68 6.34
CA SER A 146 1.76 21.77 7.00
C SER A 146 1.07 22.70 6.00
N LEU A 147 1.77 23.12 4.93
CA LEU A 147 1.18 23.96 3.87
C LEU A 147 0.04 23.26 3.13
N ASN A 148 0.23 21.99 2.78
CA ASN A 148 -0.78 21.21 2.07
C ASN A 148 -2.07 21.06 2.90
N GLN A 149 -1.94 20.71 4.17
CA GLN A 149 -3.05 20.61 5.11
C GLN A 149 -3.69 21.98 5.38
N ARG A 150 -2.89 23.04 5.47
CA ARG A 150 -3.41 24.40 5.66
C ARG A 150 -4.33 24.80 4.50
N LEU A 151 -3.94 24.56 3.25
CA LEU A 151 -4.80 24.85 2.10
C LEU A 151 -6.06 23.99 2.08
N GLN A 152 -5.94 22.70 2.41
CA GLN A 152 -7.10 21.80 2.52
C GLN A 152 -8.12 22.31 3.55
N ASN A 153 -7.66 22.84 4.68
CA ASN A 153 -8.55 23.39 5.71
C ASN A 153 -9.13 24.76 5.34
N MET A 154 -8.43 25.54 4.50
CA MET A 154 -8.87 26.87 4.07
C MET A 154 -9.88 26.84 2.92
N ILE A 155 -9.78 25.87 2.01
CA ILE A 155 -10.53 25.85 0.76
C ILE A 155 -11.58 24.73 0.79
N ARG A 156 -12.86 25.11 0.82
CA ARG A 156 -13.96 24.14 0.74
C ARG A 156 -14.04 23.54 -0.67
N TYR A 157 -13.92 22.22 -0.77
CA TYR A 157 -14.07 21.52 -2.04
C TYR A 157 -15.48 21.65 -2.62
N VAL A 158 -15.57 21.97 -3.91
CA VAL A 158 -16.82 22.00 -4.69
C VAL A 158 -16.59 21.39 -6.07
N ILE A 159 -17.59 20.67 -6.59
CA ILE A 159 -17.59 20.19 -7.97
C ILE A 159 -17.96 21.35 -8.88
N ARG A 160 -17.17 21.56 -9.94
CA ARG A 160 -17.33 22.68 -10.87
C ARG A 160 -17.42 22.20 -12.31
N MET A 161 -18.46 22.66 -13.01
CA MET A 161 -18.65 22.39 -14.43
C MET A 161 -18.11 23.51 -15.32
N GLU A 162 -17.75 24.68 -14.75
CA GLU A 162 -17.19 25.76 -15.56
C GLU A 162 -15.82 25.37 -16.13
N HIS A 163 -15.46 25.98 -17.26
CA HIS A 163 -14.16 25.75 -17.89
C HIS A 163 -13.07 26.57 -17.18
N GLY A 164 -11.83 26.10 -17.27
CA GLY A 164 -10.66 26.81 -16.74
C GLY A 164 -10.43 26.61 -15.25
N VAL A 165 -9.30 27.14 -14.78
CA VAL A 165 -8.85 27.07 -13.38
C VAL A 165 -8.99 28.46 -12.77
N GLN A 166 -9.52 28.55 -11.55
CA GLN A 166 -9.55 29.80 -10.79
C GLN A 166 -8.12 30.28 -10.54
N SER A 167 -7.91 31.59 -10.60
CA SER A 167 -6.67 32.18 -10.10
C SER A 167 -6.55 31.98 -8.58
N PRO A 168 -5.33 31.93 -8.01
CA PRO A 168 -5.11 31.90 -6.57
C PRO A 168 -5.91 32.95 -5.79
N GLU A 169 -6.01 34.17 -6.34
CA GLU A 169 -6.77 35.26 -5.75
C GLU A 169 -8.28 34.97 -5.71
N GLU A 170 -8.84 34.40 -6.79
CA GLU A 170 -10.24 34.00 -6.83
C GLU A 170 -10.54 32.85 -5.88
N THR A 171 -9.70 31.81 -5.87
CA THR A 171 -9.84 30.65 -4.98
C THR A 171 -9.87 31.09 -3.51
N LEU A 172 -8.99 32.03 -3.12
CA LEU A 172 -8.93 32.57 -1.76
C LEU A 172 -10.13 33.46 -1.42
N LYS A 173 -10.57 34.34 -2.34
CA LYS A 173 -11.77 35.17 -2.15
C LYS A 173 -13.04 34.34 -1.96
N LEU A 174 -13.17 33.26 -2.72
CA LEU A 174 -14.32 32.35 -2.64
C LEU A 174 -14.23 31.41 -1.45
N ALA A 175 -13.01 31.14 -0.94
CA ALA A 175 -12.71 30.08 0.02
C ALA A 175 -13.28 28.72 -0.40
N SER A 176 -13.37 28.49 -1.72
CA SER A 176 -13.86 27.24 -2.29
C SER A 176 -13.42 27.08 -3.75
N GLY A 177 -13.16 25.85 -4.16
CA GLY A 177 -12.76 25.50 -5.52
C GLY A 177 -12.81 23.98 -5.75
N SER A 178 -12.60 23.55 -6.99
CA SER A 178 -12.39 22.13 -7.29
C SER A 178 -10.91 21.75 -7.15
N CYS A 179 -10.58 20.47 -7.37
CA CYS A 179 -9.21 19.96 -7.21
C CYS A 179 -8.17 20.75 -8.02
N ARG A 180 -8.51 21.14 -9.25
CA ARG A 180 -7.64 21.98 -10.11
C ARG A 180 -7.38 23.38 -9.53
N ASP A 181 -8.35 23.96 -8.83
CA ASP A 181 -8.22 25.31 -8.26
C ASP A 181 -7.28 25.27 -7.04
N SER A 182 -7.45 24.27 -6.17
CA SER A 182 -6.58 24.05 -5.01
C SER A 182 -5.16 23.66 -5.43
N ALA A 183 -5.01 22.78 -6.43
CA ALA A 183 -3.70 22.41 -6.98
C ALA A 183 -2.96 23.64 -7.53
N TRP A 184 -3.63 24.48 -8.33
CA TRP A 184 -3.01 25.68 -8.88
C TRP A 184 -2.65 26.71 -7.82
N LEU A 185 -3.50 26.90 -6.80
CA LEU A 185 -3.17 27.72 -5.63
C LEU A 185 -1.89 27.21 -4.93
N LEU A 186 -1.77 25.90 -4.70
CA LEU A 186 -0.58 25.33 -4.06
C LEU A 186 0.67 25.46 -4.95
N VAL A 187 0.56 25.23 -6.27
CA VAL A 187 1.66 25.45 -7.22
C VAL A 187 2.18 26.89 -7.09
N GLN A 188 1.30 27.87 -7.17
CA GLN A 188 1.71 29.27 -7.10
C GLN A 188 2.25 29.65 -5.73
N LEU A 189 1.69 29.10 -4.65
CA LEU A 189 2.18 29.32 -3.30
C LEU A 189 3.61 28.84 -3.14
N LEU A 190 3.90 27.60 -3.56
CA LEU A 190 5.24 27.02 -3.48
C LEU A 190 6.25 27.78 -4.34
N ARG A 191 5.87 28.23 -5.54
CA ARG A 191 6.74 29.05 -6.40
C ARG A 191 7.14 30.37 -5.76
N HIS A 192 6.19 31.06 -5.13
CA HIS A 192 6.47 32.29 -4.35
C HIS A 192 7.33 32.04 -3.11
N LEU A 193 7.38 30.80 -2.62
CA LEU A 193 8.25 30.36 -1.52
C LEU A 193 9.62 29.84 -2.00
N GLY A 194 9.91 29.92 -3.30
CA GLY A 194 11.18 29.53 -3.91
C GLY A 194 11.27 28.04 -4.28
N LEU A 195 10.14 27.31 -4.28
CA LEU A 195 10.09 25.88 -4.55
C LEU A 195 9.47 25.60 -5.93
N ALA A 196 10.27 24.99 -6.81
CA ALA A 196 9.85 24.63 -8.16
C ALA A 196 8.68 23.65 -8.12
N SER A 197 7.57 24.01 -8.74
CA SER A 197 6.32 23.26 -8.65
C SER A 197 5.60 23.17 -9.99
N ARG A 198 4.90 22.06 -10.24
CA ARG A 198 4.15 21.80 -11.46
C ARG A 198 2.72 21.36 -11.16
N PHE A 199 1.82 21.71 -12.07
CA PHE A 199 0.44 21.27 -12.07
C PHE A 199 0.34 19.88 -12.68
N VAL A 200 -0.38 18.97 -12.02
CA VAL A 200 -0.59 17.62 -12.52
C VAL A 200 -2.08 17.41 -12.77
N SER A 201 -2.41 16.95 -13.98
CA SER A 201 -3.71 16.39 -14.31
C SER A 201 -3.57 14.87 -14.43
N GLY A 202 -4.45 14.13 -13.77
CA GLY A 202 -4.40 12.68 -13.82
C GLY A 202 -5.68 11.98 -13.41
N TYR A 203 -5.59 10.67 -13.16
CA TYR A 203 -6.65 9.92 -12.52
C TYR A 203 -6.40 9.82 -11.02
N LEU A 204 -7.48 9.88 -10.24
CA LEU A 204 -7.48 9.44 -8.86
C LEU A 204 -8.30 8.16 -8.77
N ILE A 205 -7.70 7.08 -8.32
CA ILE A 205 -8.36 5.81 -7.99
C ILE A 205 -8.36 5.68 -6.47
N GLN A 206 -9.54 5.59 -5.86
CA GLN A 206 -9.67 5.31 -4.45
C GLN A 206 -10.47 4.03 -4.26
N LEU A 207 -9.84 3.05 -3.63
CA LEU A 207 -10.47 1.79 -3.30
C LEU A 207 -11.08 1.86 -1.92
N LYS A 208 -12.25 1.25 -1.75
CA LYS A 208 -12.84 1.01 -0.45
C LYS A 208 -11.86 0.18 0.39
N PRO A 209 -11.43 0.69 1.57
CA PRO A 209 -10.56 -0.06 2.45
C PRO A 209 -11.30 -1.28 3.01
N ASP A 210 -10.56 -2.36 3.29
CA ASP A 210 -11.15 -3.59 3.83
C ASP A 210 -11.58 -3.41 5.30
N VAL A 211 -10.91 -2.51 6.03
CA VAL A 211 -11.13 -2.22 7.44
C VAL A 211 -11.31 -0.72 7.61
N GLU A 212 -12.30 -0.30 8.39
CA GLU A 212 -12.47 1.10 8.74
C GLU A 212 -11.29 1.58 9.60
N SER A 213 -10.82 2.80 9.32
CA SER A 213 -9.75 3.40 10.08
C SER A 213 -10.22 3.68 11.52
N LEU A 214 -9.44 3.26 12.52
CA LEU A 214 -9.74 3.52 13.93
C LEU A 214 -9.39 4.95 14.34
N ASP A 215 -8.26 5.48 13.85
CA ASP A 215 -7.68 6.77 14.27
C ASP A 215 -7.39 7.73 13.08
N GLY A 216 -7.83 7.40 11.87
CA GLY A 216 -7.58 8.20 10.66
C GLY A 216 -8.87 8.55 9.89
N PRO A 217 -8.77 9.35 8.82
CA PRO A 217 -9.94 9.68 7.99
C PRO A 217 -10.57 8.40 7.45
N SER A 218 -11.90 8.37 7.41
CA SER A 218 -12.66 7.31 6.76
C SER A 218 -12.25 7.27 5.29
N GLY A 219 -11.79 6.10 4.83
CA GLY A 219 -11.48 5.88 3.42
C GLY A 219 -12.74 5.95 2.55
N ALA A 220 -12.59 5.72 1.24
CA ALA A 220 -13.71 5.76 0.32
C ALA A 220 -14.80 4.75 0.71
N ALA A 221 -16.07 5.17 0.63
CA ALA A 221 -17.22 4.30 0.97
C ALA A 221 -17.42 3.17 -0.05
N GLU A 222 -17.00 3.42 -1.29
CA GLU A 222 -17.01 2.51 -2.43
C GLU A 222 -15.78 2.75 -3.29
N ASP A 223 -15.47 1.79 -4.18
CA ASP A 223 -14.42 1.97 -5.17
C ASP A 223 -14.87 3.05 -6.16
N PHE A 224 -14.09 4.12 -6.30
CA PHE A 224 -14.38 5.15 -7.28
C PHE A 224 -13.13 5.66 -7.99
N THR A 225 -13.38 6.31 -9.13
CA THR A 225 -12.35 7.04 -9.86
C THR A 225 -12.92 8.33 -10.44
N ASP A 226 -12.06 9.33 -10.58
CA ASP A 226 -12.37 10.55 -11.31
C ASP A 226 -11.08 11.12 -11.95
N LEU A 227 -11.24 12.04 -12.89
CA LEU A 227 -10.18 12.96 -13.24
C LEU A 227 -9.88 13.84 -12.03
N HIS A 228 -8.60 14.00 -11.75
CA HIS A 228 -8.13 14.75 -10.59
C HIS A 228 -6.94 15.61 -10.94
N ALA A 229 -6.70 16.62 -10.10
CA ALA A 229 -5.54 17.48 -10.22
C ALA A 229 -4.87 17.68 -8.86
N TRP A 230 -3.54 17.70 -8.88
CA TRP A 230 -2.71 17.90 -7.70
C TRP A 230 -1.43 18.66 -8.07
N THR A 231 -0.60 18.93 -7.07
CA THR A 231 0.65 19.66 -7.21
C THR A 231 1.82 18.72 -7.06
N GLU A 232 2.86 18.88 -7.87
CA GLU A 232 4.15 18.26 -7.59
C GLU A 232 5.21 19.32 -7.34
N VAL A 233 6.06 19.09 -6.33
CA VAL A 233 7.19 19.95 -5.98
C VAL A 233 8.50 19.22 -6.22
N PHE A 234 9.48 19.90 -6.82
CA PHE A 234 10.80 19.33 -7.05
C PHE A 234 11.70 19.53 -5.84
N LEU A 235 12.21 18.44 -5.28
CA LEU A 235 13.13 18.43 -4.15
C LEU A 235 14.46 17.77 -4.55
N PRO A 236 15.62 18.41 -4.32
CA PRO A 236 16.92 17.79 -4.54
C PRO A 236 17.03 16.44 -3.80
N GLY A 237 17.47 15.39 -4.51
CA GLY A 237 17.57 14.02 -4.00
C GLY A 237 16.30 13.19 -4.17
N ALA A 238 15.11 13.81 -4.07
CA ALA A 238 13.82 13.10 -4.14
C ALA A 238 13.12 13.23 -5.50
N GLY A 239 13.41 14.27 -6.26
CA GLY A 239 12.73 14.57 -7.52
C GLY A 239 11.35 15.19 -7.31
N TRP A 240 10.40 14.88 -8.19
CA TRP A 240 9.03 15.41 -8.14
C TRP A 240 8.18 14.64 -7.11
N ILE A 241 7.73 15.31 -6.06
CA ILE A 241 6.89 14.74 -4.99
C ILE A 241 5.48 15.33 -5.07
N GLY A 242 4.46 14.47 -5.08
CA GLY A 242 3.06 14.86 -5.20
C GLY A 242 2.40 15.24 -3.87
N LEU A 243 1.68 16.36 -3.89
CA LEU A 243 0.91 16.95 -2.80
C LEU A 243 -0.51 17.21 -3.31
N ASP A 244 -1.51 16.65 -2.63
CA ASP A 244 -2.91 16.85 -2.95
C ASP A 244 -3.57 17.81 -1.94
N PRO A 245 -3.76 19.08 -2.28
CA PRO A 245 -4.37 20.07 -1.38
C PRO A 245 -5.88 19.89 -1.22
N THR A 246 -6.50 18.96 -1.95
CA THR A 246 -7.91 18.60 -1.75
C THR A 246 -8.06 17.68 -0.54
N SER A 247 -7.15 16.72 -0.38
CA SER A 247 -7.15 15.76 0.73
C SER A 247 -6.23 16.17 1.88
N GLY A 248 -5.27 17.06 1.63
CA GLY A 248 -4.22 17.42 2.58
C GLY A 248 -3.15 16.34 2.72
N LEU A 249 -3.14 15.34 1.84
CA LEU A 249 -2.22 14.20 1.85
C LEU A 249 -1.21 14.30 0.70
N LEU A 250 -0.13 13.52 0.79
CA LEU A 250 0.77 13.30 -0.34
C LEU A 250 0.12 12.33 -1.33
N ALA A 251 0.52 12.44 -2.60
CA ALA A 251 0.06 11.55 -3.66
C ALA A 251 0.54 10.11 -3.43
N GLY A 252 -0.39 9.16 -3.47
CA GLY A 252 -0.16 7.73 -3.29
C GLY A 252 -0.37 6.92 -4.57
N GLU A 253 -0.55 5.60 -4.44
CA GLU A 253 -0.75 4.70 -5.58
C GLU A 253 -2.03 4.97 -6.40
N GLY A 254 -3.01 5.64 -5.79
CA GLY A 254 -4.23 6.09 -6.43
C GLY A 254 -4.03 7.24 -7.43
N HIS A 255 -2.94 8.00 -7.30
CA HIS A 255 -2.66 9.19 -8.11
C HIS A 255 -1.86 8.79 -9.35
N ILE A 256 -2.55 8.64 -10.48
CA ILE A 256 -1.95 8.25 -11.77
C ILE A 256 -1.74 9.50 -12.62
N PRO A 257 -0.52 10.07 -12.70
CA PRO A 257 -0.26 11.28 -13.48
C PRO A 257 -0.45 11.00 -14.97
N LEU A 258 -1.12 11.91 -15.68
CA LEU A 258 -1.31 11.83 -17.13
C LEU A 258 -0.56 12.97 -17.85
N ALA A 259 -0.72 14.20 -17.35
CA ALA A 259 -0.01 15.38 -17.85
C ALA A 259 0.50 16.25 -16.70
N CYS A 260 1.80 16.50 -16.68
CA CYS A 260 2.47 17.35 -15.69
C CYS A 260 3.08 18.56 -16.39
N THR A 261 2.63 19.77 -16.06
CA THR A 261 3.02 21.00 -16.77
C THR A 261 3.26 22.17 -15.81
N PRO A 262 4.05 23.17 -16.21
CA PRO A 262 4.16 24.41 -15.44
C PRO A 262 2.86 25.23 -15.41
N ASP A 263 2.05 25.14 -16.45
CA ASP A 263 0.79 25.89 -16.57
C ASP A 263 -0.39 24.92 -16.76
N PRO A 264 -1.50 25.08 -16.00
CA PRO A 264 -2.68 24.22 -16.11
C PRO A 264 -3.31 24.19 -17.50
N SER A 265 -3.20 25.26 -18.32
CA SER A 265 -3.79 25.28 -19.66
C SER A 265 -3.21 24.20 -20.57
N ASN A 266 -1.98 23.77 -20.31
CA ASN A 266 -1.27 22.75 -21.07
C ASN A 266 -1.56 21.33 -20.57
N ALA A 267 -2.23 21.18 -19.43
CA ALA A 267 -2.58 19.90 -18.83
C ALA A 267 -4.01 19.43 -19.15
N ALA A 268 -4.76 20.18 -19.97
CA ALA A 268 -6.12 19.82 -20.34
C ALA A 268 -6.19 18.39 -20.93
N PRO A 269 -7.08 17.51 -20.41
CA PRO A 269 -7.16 16.11 -20.84
C PRO A 269 -7.38 15.94 -22.34
N ILE A 270 -8.26 16.78 -22.90
CA ILE A 270 -8.51 16.88 -24.34
C ILE A 270 -8.50 18.38 -24.70
N SER A 271 -7.74 18.75 -25.71
CA SER A 271 -7.67 20.13 -26.21
C SER A 271 -7.65 20.18 -27.72
N GLY A 272 -8.31 21.16 -28.30
CA GLY A 272 -8.33 21.41 -29.73
C GLY A 272 -9.38 22.45 -30.07
N SER A 273 -9.44 22.84 -31.33
CA SER A 273 -10.47 23.76 -31.82
C SER A 273 -11.53 23.00 -32.59
N VAL A 274 -12.77 23.47 -32.51
CA VAL A 274 -13.90 22.97 -33.29
C VAL A 274 -14.55 24.14 -34.01
N GLU A 275 -15.09 23.90 -35.20
CA GLU A 275 -15.97 24.85 -35.87
C GLU A 275 -17.09 25.29 -34.90
N LYS A 276 -17.49 26.57 -34.93
CA LYS A 276 -18.51 27.10 -34.02
C LYS A 276 -19.77 26.23 -34.09
N CYS A 277 -20.20 25.67 -32.96
CA CYS A 277 -21.36 24.79 -32.84
C CYS A 277 -21.87 24.76 -31.40
N GLU A 278 -23.04 24.18 -31.21
CA GLU A 278 -23.51 23.79 -29.88
C GLU A 278 -23.04 22.36 -29.59
N VAL A 279 -22.62 22.11 -28.35
CA VAL A 279 -22.07 20.82 -27.92
C VAL A 279 -22.76 20.33 -26.66
N GLU A 280 -23.21 19.08 -26.69
CA GLU A 280 -23.55 18.32 -25.49
C GLU A 280 -22.34 17.48 -25.10
N PHE A 281 -21.84 17.67 -23.89
CA PHE A 281 -20.69 16.94 -23.35
C PHE A 281 -21.15 15.94 -22.29
N ARG A 282 -20.70 14.69 -22.42
CA ARG A 282 -20.89 13.64 -21.42
C ARG A 282 -19.55 13.04 -21.05
N HIS A 283 -19.38 12.78 -19.77
CA HIS A 283 -18.19 12.16 -19.22
C HIS A 283 -18.62 11.02 -18.29
N GLU A 284 -18.01 9.86 -18.48
CA GLU A 284 -18.27 8.66 -17.69
C GLU A 284 -16.94 8.03 -17.29
N MET A 285 -16.81 7.65 -16.03
CA MET A 285 -15.68 6.87 -15.55
C MET A 285 -16.16 5.75 -14.64
N SER A 286 -15.47 4.62 -14.71
CA SER A 286 -15.75 3.48 -13.85
C SER A 286 -14.47 2.69 -13.59
N ILE A 287 -14.44 2.00 -12.46
CA ILE A 287 -13.40 1.03 -12.13
C ILE A 287 -13.99 -0.32 -11.77
N THR A 288 -13.22 -1.37 -12.00
CA THR A 288 -13.56 -2.74 -11.59
C THR A 288 -12.31 -3.46 -11.11
N ARG A 289 -12.40 -4.16 -9.97
CA ARG A 289 -11.35 -5.08 -9.51
C ARG A 289 -11.34 -6.30 -10.43
N VAL A 290 -10.31 -6.43 -11.25
CA VAL A 290 -10.16 -7.55 -12.21
C VAL A 290 -9.27 -8.67 -11.66
N HIS A 291 -8.48 -8.38 -10.64
CA HIS A 291 -7.69 -9.36 -9.91
C HIS A 291 -7.50 -8.90 -8.47
N GLU A 292 -7.65 -9.81 -7.51
CA GLU A 292 -7.43 -9.55 -6.09
C GLU A 292 -6.85 -10.82 -5.46
N ASP A 293 -5.58 -10.78 -5.04
CA ASP A 293 -5.02 -11.89 -4.26
C ASP A 293 -5.72 -12.01 -2.91
N ALA A 294 -5.83 -13.24 -2.38
CA ALA A 294 -6.38 -13.49 -1.06
C ALA A 294 -5.64 -12.69 0.03
N ARG A 295 -6.39 -12.08 0.96
CA ARG A 295 -5.84 -11.24 2.02
C ARG A 295 -6.38 -11.67 3.38
N ILE A 296 -5.54 -11.55 4.41
CA ILE A 296 -5.92 -11.80 5.81
C ILE A 296 -7.01 -10.85 6.33
N THR A 297 -7.27 -9.75 5.62
CA THR A 297 -8.24 -8.71 5.99
C THR A 297 -9.68 -9.02 5.55
N LYS A 298 -9.88 -10.05 4.72
CA LYS A 298 -11.22 -10.51 4.32
C LYS A 298 -11.35 -12.02 4.49
N PRO A 299 -12.54 -12.53 4.82
CA PRO A 299 -12.82 -13.95 4.71
C PRO A 299 -12.60 -14.43 3.26
N TYR A 300 -12.20 -15.69 3.10
CA TYR A 300 -12.24 -16.34 1.79
C TYR A 300 -13.67 -16.29 1.24
N THR A 301 -13.79 -16.13 -0.08
CA THR A 301 -15.07 -16.33 -0.77
C THR A 301 -15.54 -17.78 -0.59
N GLU A 302 -16.85 -18.01 -0.68
CA GLU A 302 -17.43 -19.36 -0.60
C GLU A 302 -16.79 -20.32 -1.61
N GLU A 303 -16.49 -19.84 -2.83
CA GLU A 303 -15.82 -20.64 -3.86
C GLU A 303 -14.36 -20.96 -3.53
N GLU A 304 -13.62 -20.02 -2.92
CA GLU A 304 -12.27 -20.30 -2.41
C GLU A 304 -12.30 -21.31 -1.27
N TRP A 305 -13.27 -21.17 -0.35
CA TRP A 305 -13.43 -22.08 0.77
C TRP A 305 -13.73 -23.50 0.30
N GLN A 306 -14.68 -23.67 -0.63
CA GLN A 306 -15.01 -24.97 -1.22
C GLN A 306 -13.81 -25.60 -1.95
N ARG A 307 -12.97 -24.79 -2.61
CA ARG A 307 -11.73 -25.29 -3.23
C ARG A 307 -10.72 -25.76 -2.19
N ILE A 308 -10.56 -25.02 -1.09
CA ILE A 308 -9.68 -25.42 0.03
C ILE A 308 -10.18 -26.74 0.64
N GLU A 309 -11.49 -26.87 0.91
CA GLU A 309 -12.07 -28.10 1.44
C GLU A 309 -11.90 -29.28 0.47
N ALA A 310 -12.13 -29.06 -0.83
CA ALA A 310 -11.92 -30.10 -1.84
C ALA A 310 -10.47 -30.60 -1.87
N VAL A 311 -9.49 -29.69 -1.75
CA VAL A 311 -8.07 -30.07 -1.62
C VAL A 311 -7.83 -30.82 -0.31
N GLY A 312 -8.44 -30.39 0.79
CA GLY A 312 -8.39 -31.11 2.08
C GLY A 312 -8.85 -32.56 1.94
N HIS A 313 -10.02 -32.78 1.33
CA HIS A 313 -10.54 -34.13 1.09
C HIS A 313 -9.63 -34.98 0.20
N LEU A 314 -9.00 -34.39 -0.82
CA LEU A 314 -8.03 -35.10 -1.66
C LEU A 314 -6.78 -35.49 -0.88
N VAL A 315 -6.30 -34.61 0.01
CA VAL A 315 -5.15 -34.90 0.88
C VAL A 315 -5.51 -36.00 1.87
N ASP A 316 -6.68 -35.94 2.49
CA ASP A 316 -7.16 -36.98 3.43
C ASP A 316 -7.25 -38.35 2.74
N GLU A 317 -7.83 -38.41 1.55
CA GLU A 317 -7.90 -39.65 0.75
C GLU A 317 -6.50 -40.20 0.43
N GLN A 318 -5.53 -39.32 0.12
CA GLN A 318 -4.15 -39.74 -0.11
C GLN A 318 -3.48 -40.26 1.16
N LEU A 319 -3.70 -39.61 2.31
CA LEU A 319 -3.13 -40.05 3.59
C LEU A 319 -3.69 -41.43 3.99
N GLU A 320 -4.99 -41.64 3.83
CA GLU A 320 -5.63 -42.94 4.09
C GLU A 320 -5.10 -44.04 3.17
N ASN A 321 -5.03 -43.78 1.86
CA ASN A 321 -4.54 -44.75 0.87
C ASN A 321 -3.07 -45.15 1.08
N ASN A 322 -2.26 -44.26 1.69
CA ASN A 322 -0.86 -44.52 1.99
C ASN A 322 -0.62 -45.01 3.43
N ASP A 323 -1.67 -45.32 4.18
CA ASP A 323 -1.62 -45.71 5.60
C ASP A 323 -0.81 -44.73 6.47
N VAL A 324 -0.90 -43.43 6.17
CA VAL A 324 -0.24 -42.39 6.95
C VAL A 324 -1.06 -42.13 8.20
N ARG A 325 -0.58 -42.62 9.34
CA ARG A 325 -1.24 -42.49 10.64
C ARG A 325 -0.59 -41.42 11.48
N LEU A 326 -1.42 -40.60 12.12
CA LEU A 326 -0.98 -39.69 13.16
C LEU A 326 -0.79 -40.47 14.47
N THR A 327 0.43 -40.49 15.01
CA THR A 327 0.68 -40.96 16.38
C THR A 327 0.97 -39.75 17.26
N MET A 328 0.09 -39.51 18.23
CA MET A 328 0.32 -38.47 19.24
C MET A 328 1.16 -39.07 20.37
N GLY A 329 2.45 -38.79 20.38
CA GLY A 329 3.33 -39.08 21.51
C GLY A 329 3.15 -38.01 22.59
N GLY A 330 2.66 -38.39 23.77
CA GLY A 330 2.66 -37.49 24.93
C GLY A 330 4.00 -37.55 25.66
N GLU A 331 4.70 -36.44 25.77
CA GLU A 331 5.81 -36.26 26.71
C GLU A 331 5.32 -35.46 27.93
N PRO A 332 4.58 -36.08 28.88
CA PRO A 332 4.10 -35.36 30.05
C PRO A 332 5.27 -34.95 30.94
N THR A 333 5.37 -33.66 31.24
CA THR A 333 6.38 -33.12 32.15
C THR A 333 5.83 -33.12 33.58
N PHE A 334 6.53 -33.77 34.50
CA PHE A 334 6.24 -33.67 35.92
C PHE A 334 6.81 -32.36 36.48
N VAL A 335 5.97 -31.56 37.13
CA VAL A 335 6.33 -30.34 37.86
C VAL A 335 5.80 -30.49 39.28
N SER A 336 6.65 -30.26 40.28
CA SER A 336 6.25 -30.36 41.68
C SER A 336 5.24 -29.27 42.04
N ILE A 337 4.17 -29.62 42.76
CA ILE A 337 3.19 -28.64 43.26
C ILE A 337 3.78 -27.74 44.36
N ASP A 338 4.76 -28.24 45.10
CA ASP A 338 5.37 -27.52 46.22
C ASP A 338 6.37 -26.43 45.77
N ASP A 339 6.85 -26.50 44.53
CA ASP A 339 7.78 -25.53 43.95
C ASP A 339 7.68 -25.55 42.41
N MET A 340 6.58 -25.03 41.85
CA MET A 340 6.36 -25.04 40.40
C MET A 340 7.31 -24.12 39.62
N GLU A 341 7.85 -23.11 40.30
CA GLU A 341 8.64 -22.02 39.72
C GLU A 341 10.15 -22.21 39.88
N GLY A 342 10.55 -23.21 40.68
CA GLY A 342 11.94 -23.53 40.96
C GLY A 342 12.78 -23.77 39.70
N ALA A 343 14.05 -23.37 39.76
CA ALA A 343 14.99 -23.50 38.65
C ALA A 343 15.09 -24.96 38.15
N GLU A 344 14.94 -25.95 39.02
CA GLU A 344 15.00 -27.37 38.65
C GLU A 344 13.84 -27.84 37.75
N TRP A 345 12.72 -27.13 37.71
CA TRP A 345 11.58 -27.44 36.84
C TRP A 345 11.55 -26.60 35.56
N LYS A 346 12.29 -25.48 35.54
CA LYS A 346 12.33 -24.55 34.41
C LYS A 346 13.60 -24.64 33.57
N THR A 347 14.77 -24.58 34.21
CA THR A 347 16.03 -24.29 33.50
C THR A 347 17.19 -25.21 33.89
N ALA A 348 17.32 -25.56 35.17
CA ALA A 348 18.41 -26.39 35.66
C ALA A 348 18.22 -27.87 35.29
N ALA A 349 19.32 -28.53 34.91
CA ALA A 349 19.34 -29.94 34.51
C ALA A 349 18.86 -30.86 35.64
N VAL A 350 19.33 -30.60 36.87
CA VAL A 350 18.96 -31.27 38.11
C VAL A 350 18.90 -30.23 39.23
N GLY A 351 18.10 -30.48 40.25
CA GLY A 351 18.09 -29.71 41.48
C GLY A 351 17.97 -30.60 42.71
N PRO A 352 17.82 -30.01 43.90
CA PRO A 352 17.86 -30.75 45.16
C PRO A 352 16.70 -31.74 45.32
N THR A 353 15.57 -31.56 44.64
CA THR A 353 14.39 -32.42 44.82
C THR A 353 14.07 -33.28 43.61
N LYS A 354 14.42 -32.82 42.40
CA LYS A 354 14.03 -33.43 41.13
C LYS A 354 14.37 -34.90 41.00
N ARG A 355 15.57 -35.32 41.41
CA ARG A 355 16.01 -36.73 41.34
C ARG A 355 15.18 -37.64 42.24
N ARG A 356 15.00 -37.24 43.51
CA ARG A 356 14.21 -37.98 44.51
C ARG A 356 12.74 -38.08 44.09
N LEU A 357 12.13 -36.98 43.65
CA LEU A 357 10.74 -36.97 43.18
C LEU A 357 10.54 -37.82 41.93
N SER A 358 11.51 -37.80 41.00
CA SER A 358 11.50 -38.68 39.82
C SER A 358 11.59 -40.17 40.21
N GLY A 359 12.42 -40.49 41.21
CA GLY A 359 12.54 -41.84 41.79
C GLY A 359 11.21 -42.33 42.39
N ASN A 360 10.59 -41.50 43.22
CA ASN A 360 9.28 -41.79 43.79
C ASN A 360 8.22 -42.02 42.70
N LEU A 361 8.18 -41.14 41.69
CA LEU A 361 7.21 -41.24 40.60
C LEU A 361 7.39 -42.53 39.81
N ILE A 362 8.63 -42.90 39.44
CA ILE A 362 8.84 -44.12 38.65
C ILE A 362 8.51 -45.38 39.45
N GLU A 363 8.72 -45.38 40.77
CA GLU A 363 8.35 -46.50 41.62
C GLU A 363 6.82 -46.64 41.73
N LEU A 364 6.09 -45.53 41.87
CA LEU A 364 4.62 -45.53 41.83
C LEU A 364 4.11 -46.04 40.47
N LEU A 365 4.73 -45.59 39.37
CA LEU A 365 4.39 -46.07 38.03
C LEU A 365 4.69 -47.57 37.88
N ARG A 366 5.84 -48.05 38.37
CA ARG A 366 6.19 -49.47 38.37
C ARG A 366 5.17 -50.30 39.13
N GLN A 367 4.83 -49.91 40.36
CA GLN A 367 3.83 -50.63 41.16
C GLN A 367 2.46 -50.70 40.45
N ARG A 368 2.10 -49.65 39.71
CA ARG A 368 0.81 -49.57 39.02
C ARG A 368 0.76 -50.33 37.70
N PHE A 369 1.81 -50.23 36.90
CA PHE A 369 1.82 -50.69 35.50
C PHE A 369 2.74 -51.89 35.24
N ALA A 370 3.73 -52.11 36.09
CA ALA A 370 4.82 -53.06 35.88
C ALA A 370 5.35 -53.67 37.20
N PRO A 371 4.50 -54.34 38.01
CA PRO A 371 4.89 -54.83 39.34
C PRO A 371 6.05 -55.83 39.31
N ASP A 372 6.20 -56.56 38.21
CA ASP A 372 7.29 -57.52 37.94
C ASP A 372 8.36 -56.98 36.97
N GLY A 373 8.32 -55.65 36.73
CA GLY A 373 9.23 -54.93 35.86
C GLY A 373 10.57 -54.60 36.53
N LEU A 374 11.58 -54.33 35.70
CA LEU A 374 12.90 -53.91 36.11
C LEU A 374 12.99 -52.37 36.04
N ILE A 375 13.46 -51.74 37.11
CA ILE A 375 13.89 -50.34 37.05
C ILE A 375 15.37 -50.29 36.68
N HIS A 376 15.69 -49.47 35.69
CA HIS A 376 17.05 -49.14 35.33
C HIS A 376 17.29 -47.64 35.53
N TYR A 377 18.35 -47.32 36.28
CA TYR A 377 18.83 -45.95 36.47
C TYR A 377 20.08 -45.77 35.62
N GLY A 378 20.03 -44.87 34.65
CA GLY A 378 21.15 -44.66 33.73
C GLY A 378 21.35 -43.21 33.35
N GLN A 379 22.39 -42.98 32.55
CA GLN A 379 22.60 -41.70 31.90
C GLN A 379 21.56 -41.51 30.78
N GLY A 380 20.92 -40.36 30.81
CA GLY A 380 20.02 -39.87 29.77
C GLY A 380 20.75 -38.96 28.78
N LYS A 381 20.00 -38.06 28.14
CA LYS A 381 20.54 -37.11 27.17
C LYS A 381 21.57 -36.18 27.82
N TRP A 382 22.62 -35.85 27.06
CA TRP A 382 23.60 -34.83 27.41
C TRP A 382 23.40 -33.64 26.50
N TYR A 383 23.03 -32.49 27.07
CA TYR A 383 22.85 -31.26 26.31
C TYR A 383 24.15 -30.43 26.26
N PRO A 384 24.45 -29.75 25.14
CA PRO A 384 25.60 -28.84 25.04
C PRO A 384 25.58 -27.80 26.17
N GLY A 385 26.71 -27.66 26.88
CA GLY A 385 26.87 -26.70 27.99
C GLY A 385 26.60 -27.27 29.40
N GLU A 386 26.04 -28.48 29.52
CA GLU A 386 25.92 -29.18 30.81
C GLU A 386 27.22 -29.95 31.12
N SER A 387 27.73 -29.88 32.36
CA SER A 387 28.96 -30.58 32.77
C SER A 387 28.79 -32.08 33.03
N LEU A 388 27.55 -32.54 33.21
CA LEU A 388 27.17 -33.93 33.47
C LEU A 388 25.92 -34.29 32.64
N PRO A 389 25.75 -35.56 32.21
CA PRO A 389 24.52 -35.99 31.54
C PRO A 389 23.33 -35.94 32.50
N ARG A 390 22.12 -35.76 31.95
CA ARG A 390 20.90 -35.92 32.74
C ARG A 390 20.69 -37.38 33.12
N TRP A 391 19.85 -37.65 34.12
CA TRP A 391 19.50 -39.02 34.47
C TRP A 391 18.25 -39.50 33.73
N ALA A 392 18.28 -40.74 33.23
CA ALA A 392 17.12 -41.47 32.75
C ALA A 392 16.74 -42.56 33.76
N LEU A 393 15.47 -42.60 34.13
CA LEU A 393 14.89 -43.67 34.93
C LEU A 393 13.93 -44.42 34.01
N THR A 394 14.20 -45.70 33.79
CA THR A 394 13.43 -46.52 32.85
C THR A 394 12.79 -47.66 33.59
N CYS A 395 11.47 -47.81 33.44
CA CYS A 395 10.74 -48.99 33.89
C CYS A 395 10.51 -49.89 32.68
N MET A 396 11.04 -51.11 32.73
CA MET A 396 10.93 -52.10 31.67
C MET A 396 10.07 -53.25 32.14
N TRP A 397 9.10 -53.67 31.33
CA TRP A 397 8.28 -54.86 31.58
C TRP A 397 8.00 -55.58 30.27
N ARG A 398 7.57 -56.84 30.37
CA ARG A 398 7.19 -57.63 29.21
C ARG A 398 5.69 -57.48 28.97
N THR A 399 5.32 -57.31 27.70
CA THR A 399 3.91 -57.26 27.29
C THR A 399 3.18 -58.59 27.45
N ASP A 400 3.91 -59.70 27.56
CA ASP A 400 3.37 -61.03 27.84
C ASP A 400 3.16 -61.33 29.34
N GLY A 401 3.43 -60.35 30.22
CA GLY A 401 3.21 -60.46 31.66
C GLY A 401 4.21 -61.33 32.42
N GLN A 402 5.26 -61.85 31.78
CA GLN A 402 6.29 -62.61 32.50
C GLN A 402 7.23 -61.68 33.28
N THR A 403 7.71 -62.16 34.43
CA THR A 403 8.63 -61.42 35.30
C THR A 403 10.00 -61.22 34.65
N ILE A 404 10.47 -59.96 34.60
CA ILE A 404 11.84 -59.64 34.15
C ILE A 404 12.83 -59.88 35.29
N TRP A 405 12.49 -59.48 36.51
CA TRP A 405 13.36 -59.57 37.67
C TRP A 405 12.66 -60.24 38.86
N LYS A 406 13.16 -61.39 39.29
CA LYS A 406 12.47 -62.26 40.27
C LYS A 406 12.67 -61.85 41.73
N ASN A 407 13.66 -61.01 42.03
CA ASN A 407 13.99 -60.65 43.41
C ASN A 407 14.22 -59.15 43.57
N SER A 408 13.14 -58.40 43.78
CA SER A 408 13.16 -56.95 43.95
C SER A 408 14.05 -56.45 45.10
N ARG A 409 14.35 -57.29 46.11
CA ARG A 409 15.23 -56.95 47.23
C ARG A 409 16.71 -56.80 46.83
N LEU A 410 17.08 -57.23 45.63
CA LEU A 410 18.44 -57.09 45.09
C LEU A 410 18.58 -55.87 44.17
N LEU A 411 17.53 -55.07 44.01
CA LEU A 411 17.61 -53.80 43.30
C LEU A 411 18.19 -52.76 44.25
N ALA A 412 19.18 -52.01 43.79
CA ALA A 412 19.79 -50.93 44.57
C ALA A 412 18.76 -49.82 44.83
N ASP A 413 18.68 -49.37 46.08
CA ASP A 413 17.98 -48.16 46.48
C ASP A 413 18.93 -46.96 46.31
N PRO A 414 18.72 -46.07 45.34
CA PRO A 414 19.63 -44.94 45.09
C PRO A 414 19.71 -43.92 46.24
N ASP A 415 18.81 -43.98 47.24
CA ASP A 415 18.85 -43.12 48.42
C ASP A 415 19.50 -43.81 49.64
N GLN A 416 19.70 -45.14 49.63
CA GLN A 416 20.28 -45.91 50.75
C GLN A 416 21.55 -46.69 50.38
N ASP A 417 21.63 -47.20 49.15
CA ASP A 417 22.71 -48.02 48.62
C ASP A 417 23.63 -47.15 47.74
N ASN A 418 24.43 -46.30 48.39
CA ASN A 418 25.53 -45.56 47.75
C ASN A 418 26.87 -46.27 47.92
#